data_AF-A0A238J791-F1
#
_entry.id   AF-A0A238J791-F1
#
_cell.length_a   1.000
_cell.length_b   1.000
_cell.length_c   1.000
_cell.angle_alpha   90.00
_cell.angle_beta   90.00
_cell.angle_gamma   90.00
#
_symmetry.space_group_name_H-M   'P 1'
#
loop_
_entity.id
_entity.type
_entity.pdbx_description
1 polymer ?
#
loop_
_entity_poly.entity_id
_entity_poly.type
_entity_poly.pdbx_seq_one_letter_code
_entity_poly.pdbx_strand_id
1 'polypeptide(L)'
;MSGIMTFIIALIVIAFAGWVFRFVGQKATNNAPTFRDMPFAVAFGYALGVAALIWAVWTYVQAQFILPEAEANKYFFFVVAIHGLLLAGAAAYVFRLLGRIVGTAGSRKLFRQMPLTAAFGVLVILVYAFMAIFAGALAPHGQEEVFAQANVVPGGNPALGGNPDFPLGTDQIGRDILSRLIYGARNTVGIAFVTTLIAFVVGGGLGFLAATLRGWVDQVLSRAVDVLMAIPALIFALLLITVAKAWVDGTGLTIAMILIMALIDSTRVFRLARAVGMNIVVMDYIEAAKLRGEKLSYIVFREILPNATAPLLAEFGLRFCFVFLTISSLSFLGVGIQPPLADWGTMVKDMSSFINYAAFAPQVSAAPLLAAGAIALLTVAVNFVVDWMLHRSSGLKD
;
A
#
# COMPACT_ATOMS: atom_id res chain seq x y z
N MET A 1 10.03 19.72 34.22
CA MET A 1 8.69 20.03 33.67
C MET A 1 8.08 18.75 33.15
N SER A 2 6.79 18.49 33.37
CA SER A 2 6.13 17.32 32.76
C SER A 2 6.12 17.45 31.23
N GLY A 3 6.16 16.33 30.50
CA GLY A 3 6.12 16.33 29.03
C GLY A 3 4.90 17.05 28.43
N ILE A 4 3.80 17.09 29.18
CA ILE A 4 2.57 17.81 28.82
C ILE A 4 2.79 19.32 28.87
N MET A 5 3.48 19.83 29.90
CA MET A 5 3.75 21.27 30.02
C MET A 5 4.66 21.77 28.89
N THR A 6 5.69 21.01 28.53
CA THR A 6 6.57 21.34 27.40
C THR A 6 5.83 21.32 26.07
N PHE A 7 4.90 20.38 25.89
CA PHE A 7 4.09 20.30 24.68
C PHE A 7 3.14 21.49 24.54
N ILE A 8 2.45 21.87 25.62
CA ILE A 8 1.56 23.05 25.62
C ILE A 8 2.35 24.33 25.33
N ILE A 9 3.51 24.51 25.98
CA ILE A 9 4.38 25.67 25.73
C ILE A 9 4.82 25.70 24.27
N ALA A 10 5.24 24.57 23.69
CA ALA A 10 5.61 24.50 22.28
C ALA A 10 4.46 24.93 21.35
N LEU A 11 3.23 24.47 21.61
CA LEU A 11 2.06 24.88 20.83
C LEU A 11 1.77 26.39 20.95
N ILE A 12 1.90 26.97 22.15
CA ILE A 12 1.71 28.41 22.36
C ILE A 12 2.78 29.20 21.60
N VAL A 13 4.05 28.76 21.64
CA VAL A 13 5.14 29.40 20.90
C VAL A 13 4.90 29.34 19.39
N ILE A 14 4.45 28.19 18.87
CA ILE A 14 4.11 28.02 17.45
C ILE A 14 2.90 28.88 17.06
N ALA A 15 1.88 28.96 17.91
CA ALA A 15 0.73 29.84 17.73
C ALA A 15 1.14 31.32 17.64
N PHE A 16 2.02 31.75 18.56
CA PHE A 16 2.57 33.09 18.52
C PHE A 16 3.42 33.33 17.26
N ALA A 17 4.27 32.38 16.86
CA ALA A 17 5.06 32.47 15.64
C ALA A 17 4.18 32.57 14.38
N GLY A 18 3.07 31.83 14.31
CA GLY A 18 2.09 31.93 13.22
C GLY A 18 1.41 33.29 13.18
N TRP A 19 1.06 33.85 14.34
CA TRP A 19 0.52 35.21 14.43
C TRP A 19 1.52 36.26 13.95
N VAL A 20 2.78 36.18 14.42
CA VAL A 20 3.87 37.08 14.00
C VAL A 20 4.14 36.97 12.50
N PHE A 21 4.20 35.76 11.94
CA PHE A 21 4.39 35.52 10.52
C PHE A 21 3.34 36.25 9.68
N ARG A 22 2.06 36.12 10.05
CA ARG A 22 0.95 36.81 9.39
C ARG A 22 1.08 38.34 9.53
N PHE A 23 1.34 38.83 10.73
CA PHE A 23 1.42 40.27 11.02
C PHE A 23 2.59 40.95 10.28
N VAL A 24 3.77 40.33 10.30
CA VAL A 24 4.95 40.81 9.58
C VAL A 24 4.71 40.74 8.07
N GLY A 25 4.11 39.66 7.57
CA GLY A 25 3.73 39.52 6.16
C GLY A 25 2.80 40.65 5.70
N GLN A 26 1.79 41.01 6.50
CA GLN A 26 0.89 42.14 6.21
C GLN A 26 1.65 43.48 6.15
N LYS A 27 2.54 43.77 7.12
CA LYS A 27 3.30 45.02 7.12
C LYS A 27 4.33 45.11 6.00
N ALA A 28 5.06 44.02 5.74
CA ALA A 28 6.14 43.99 4.76
C ALA A 28 5.64 44.03 3.30
N THR A 29 4.42 43.54 3.04
CA THR A 29 3.84 43.47 1.69
C THR A 29 2.80 44.54 1.39
N ASN A 30 2.75 45.62 2.20
CA ASN A 30 1.70 46.64 2.11
C ASN A 30 0.27 46.03 2.09
N ASN A 31 0.07 45.04 2.96
CA ASN A 31 -1.20 44.35 3.17
C ASN A 31 -1.70 43.58 1.93
N ALA A 32 -0.81 42.84 1.27
CA ALA A 32 -1.18 41.99 0.15
C ALA A 32 -2.31 41.00 0.51
N PRO A 33 -3.24 40.70 -0.41
CA PRO A 33 -4.40 39.83 -0.16
C PRO A 33 -4.01 38.48 0.48
N THR A 34 -2.87 37.91 0.06
CA THR A 34 -2.35 36.63 0.56
C THR A 34 -2.17 36.60 2.08
N PHE A 35 -1.73 37.70 2.72
CA PHE A 35 -1.51 37.76 4.17
C PHE A 35 -2.68 38.41 4.92
N ARG A 36 -3.41 39.33 4.26
CA ARG A 36 -4.61 39.96 4.80
C ARG A 36 -5.69 38.91 5.07
N ASP A 37 -6.00 38.11 4.05
CA ASP A 37 -7.12 37.18 4.02
C ASP A 37 -6.74 35.79 4.56
N MET A 38 -5.47 35.59 4.95
CA MET A 38 -4.97 34.33 5.54
C MET A 38 -5.64 34.03 6.88
N PRO A 39 -6.35 32.90 7.03
CA PRO A 39 -6.87 32.46 8.33
C PRO A 39 -5.73 32.18 9.31
N PHE A 40 -5.96 32.40 10.61
CA PHE A 40 -4.96 32.08 11.63
C PHE A 40 -4.54 30.60 11.60
N ALA A 41 -5.47 29.68 11.32
CA ALA A 41 -5.17 28.25 11.18
C ALA A 41 -4.13 27.95 10.09
N VAL A 42 -4.17 28.69 8.97
CA VAL A 42 -3.19 28.55 7.87
C VAL A 42 -1.83 29.08 8.30
N ALA A 43 -1.79 30.27 8.93
CA ALA A 43 -0.56 30.86 9.45
C ALA A 43 0.09 29.99 10.54
N PHE A 44 -0.72 29.43 11.44
CA PHE A 44 -0.30 28.43 12.41
C PHE A 44 0.26 27.18 11.74
N GLY A 45 -0.41 26.68 10.69
CA GLY A 45 0.05 25.53 9.92
C GLY A 45 1.43 25.73 9.31
N TYR A 46 1.71 26.92 8.72
CA TYR A 46 3.04 27.25 8.22
C TYR A 46 4.09 27.30 9.34
N ALA A 47 3.78 27.95 10.47
CA ALA A 47 4.69 28.02 11.60
C ALA A 47 4.98 26.64 12.20
N LEU A 48 3.95 25.79 12.31
CA LEU A 48 4.08 24.40 12.75
C LEU A 48 4.94 23.59 11.79
N GLY A 49 4.73 23.74 10.47
CA GLY A 49 5.53 23.07 9.44
C GLY A 49 7.01 23.44 9.52
N VAL A 50 7.32 24.74 9.67
CA VAL A 50 8.70 25.22 9.83
C VAL A 50 9.30 24.68 11.14
N ALA A 51 8.56 24.75 12.25
CA ALA A 51 9.03 24.22 13.53
C ALA A 51 9.30 22.71 13.46
N ALA A 52 8.44 21.94 12.80
CA ALA A 52 8.62 20.51 12.58
C ALA A 52 9.85 20.21 11.71
N LEU A 53 10.10 21.01 10.66
CA LEU A 53 11.30 20.87 9.82
C LEU A 53 12.58 21.19 10.60
N ILE A 54 12.58 22.28 11.37
CA ILE A 54 13.73 22.63 12.23
C ILE A 54 13.97 21.52 13.24
N TRP A 55 12.92 21.02 13.89
CA TRP A 55 13.02 19.92 14.84
C TRP A 55 13.57 18.66 14.16
N ALA A 56 13.09 18.31 12.96
CA ALA A 56 13.55 17.15 12.21
C ALA A 56 15.04 17.24 11.82
N VAL A 57 15.49 18.40 11.36
CA VAL A 57 16.91 18.63 11.04
C VAL A 57 17.75 18.59 12.30
N TRP A 58 17.29 19.23 13.38
CA TRP A 58 17.97 19.23 14.66
C TRP A 58 18.14 17.81 15.22
N THR A 59 17.06 17.02 15.28
CA THR A 59 17.11 15.65 15.77
C THR A 59 17.98 14.74 14.91
N TYR A 60 17.94 14.92 13.58
CA TYR A 60 18.82 14.19 12.66
C TYR A 60 20.30 14.49 12.94
N VAL A 61 20.66 15.77 13.06
CA VAL A 61 22.05 16.20 13.34
C VAL A 61 22.51 15.69 14.71
N GLN A 62 21.65 15.79 15.73
CA GLN A 62 21.93 15.28 17.07
C GLN A 62 22.21 13.78 17.05
N ALA A 63 21.34 13.00 16.40
CA ALA A 63 21.46 11.55 16.32
C ALA A 63 22.68 11.07 15.53
N GLN A 64 23.09 11.79 14.49
CA GLN A 64 24.19 11.38 13.62
C GLN A 64 25.58 11.82 14.10
N PHE A 65 25.67 12.99 14.74
CA PHE A 65 26.97 13.64 14.94
C PHE A 65 27.28 14.04 16.38
N ILE A 66 26.30 14.09 17.28
CA ILE A 66 26.48 14.70 18.61
C ILE A 66 26.25 13.70 19.74
N LEU A 67 25.18 12.93 19.69
CA LEU A 67 24.79 12.03 20.79
C LEU A 67 25.66 10.76 20.84
N PRO A 68 25.97 10.23 22.04
CA PRO A 68 26.56 8.90 22.18
C PRO A 68 25.63 7.82 21.61
N GLU A 69 26.20 6.69 21.17
CA GLU A 69 25.47 5.61 20.47
C GLU A 69 24.21 5.13 21.21
N ALA A 70 24.30 4.93 22.54
CA ALA A 70 23.17 4.50 23.35
C ALA A 70 21.98 5.48 23.33
N GLU A 71 22.24 6.78 23.21
CA GLU A 71 21.19 7.80 23.09
C GLU A 71 20.75 8.02 21.65
N ALA A 72 21.67 7.92 20.69
CA ALA A 72 21.39 7.99 19.26
C ALA A 72 20.45 6.87 18.80
N ASN A 73 20.54 5.67 19.40
CA ASN A 73 19.68 4.52 19.09
C ASN A 73 18.18 4.83 19.23
N LYS A 74 17.79 5.78 20.10
CA LYS A 74 16.39 6.23 20.24
C LYS A 74 15.85 6.87 18.96
N TYR A 75 16.73 7.43 18.13
CA TYR A 75 16.41 8.11 16.88
C TYR A 75 16.72 7.26 15.64
N PHE A 76 17.13 6.00 15.81
CA PHE A 76 17.56 5.12 14.72
C PHE A 76 16.53 5.07 13.57
N PHE A 77 15.28 4.72 13.88
CA PHE A 77 14.23 4.63 12.86
C PHE A 77 13.87 5.96 12.21
N PHE A 78 14.01 7.07 12.95
CA PHE A 78 13.79 8.41 12.41
C PHE A 78 14.84 8.75 11.35
N VAL A 79 16.12 8.47 11.63
CA VAL A 79 17.22 8.62 10.67
C VAL A 79 17.00 7.73 9.45
N VAL A 80 16.69 6.44 9.66
CA VAL A 80 16.42 5.49 8.57
C VAL A 80 15.27 5.98 7.69
N ALA A 81 14.20 6.53 8.28
CA ALA A 81 13.09 7.11 7.54
C ALA A 81 13.51 8.33 6.69
N ILE A 82 14.35 9.22 7.22
CA ILE A 82 14.88 10.37 6.47
C ILE A 82 15.73 9.88 5.28
N HIS A 83 16.68 8.97 5.52
CA HIS A 83 17.49 8.40 4.44
C HIS A 83 16.63 7.71 3.39
N GLY A 84 15.66 6.91 3.83
CA GLY A 84 14.69 6.25 2.96
C GLY A 84 13.89 7.22 2.10
N LEU A 85 13.38 8.32 2.68
CA LEU A 85 12.64 9.35 1.96
C LEU A 85 13.50 10.07 0.91
N LEU A 86 14.74 10.45 1.28
CA LEU A 86 15.66 11.11 0.37
C LEU A 86 16.07 10.20 -0.79
N LEU A 87 16.42 8.95 -0.50
CA LEU A 87 16.75 7.94 -1.51
C LEU A 87 15.55 7.64 -2.42
N ALA A 88 14.36 7.49 -1.85
CA ALA A 88 13.12 7.29 -2.60
C ALA A 88 12.83 8.47 -3.55
N GLY A 89 12.97 9.70 -3.05
CA GLY A 89 12.79 10.92 -3.85
C GLY A 89 13.81 11.02 -4.99
N ALA A 90 15.08 10.76 -4.71
CA ALA A 90 16.15 10.75 -5.70
C ALA A 90 15.92 9.65 -6.75
N ALA A 91 15.62 8.42 -6.32
CA ALA A 91 15.34 7.30 -7.21
C ALA A 91 14.12 7.57 -8.11
N ALA A 92 13.04 8.12 -7.55
CA ALA A 92 11.85 8.50 -8.31
C ALA A 92 12.14 9.61 -9.33
N TYR A 93 12.95 10.60 -8.96
CA TYR A 93 13.37 11.67 -9.85
C TYR A 93 14.22 11.12 -11.02
N VAL A 94 15.21 10.29 -10.73
CA VAL A 94 16.06 9.64 -11.74
C VAL A 94 15.23 8.75 -12.65
N PHE A 95 14.35 7.91 -12.09
CA PHE A 95 13.45 7.05 -12.85
C PHE A 95 12.55 7.84 -13.80
N ARG A 96 11.95 8.94 -13.30
CA ARG A 96 11.14 9.84 -14.11
C ARG A 96 11.96 10.51 -15.21
N LEU A 97 13.20 10.91 -14.93
CA LEU A 97 14.09 11.52 -15.92
C LEU A 97 14.45 10.52 -17.03
N LEU A 98 14.83 9.29 -16.65
CA LEU A 98 15.13 8.22 -17.60
C LEU A 98 13.92 7.90 -18.48
N GLY A 99 12.72 7.79 -17.91
CA GLY A 99 11.48 7.55 -18.66
C GLY A 99 11.09 8.68 -19.64
N ARG A 100 11.61 9.89 -19.45
CA ARG A 100 11.43 11.00 -20.42
C ARG A 100 12.38 10.91 -21.61
N ILE A 101 13.50 10.22 -21.46
CA ILE A 101 14.57 10.09 -22.47
C ILE A 101 14.40 8.77 -23.23
N VAL A 102 14.15 7.68 -22.50
CA VAL A 102 14.07 6.31 -23.02
C VAL A 102 12.63 5.95 -23.41
N GLY A 103 12.47 5.28 -24.56
CA GLY A 103 11.20 4.71 -25.00
C GLY A 103 10.53 5.43 -26.17
N THR A 104 9.26 5.09 -26.41
CA THR A 104 8.45 5.58 -27.53
C THR A 104 7.91 6.99 -27.25
N ALA A 105 7.39 7.68 -28.27
CA ALA A 105 6.75 8.99 -28.10
C ALA A 105 5.62 8.96 -27.05
N GLY A 106 4.89 7.84 -26.96
CA GLY A 106 3.83 7.61 -25.98
C GLY A 106 4.34 7.49 -24.55
N SER A 107 5.37 6.67 -24.30
CA SER A 107 5.94 6.52 -22.95
C SER A 107 6.57 7.84 -22.48
N ARG A 108 7.29 8.54 -23.36
CA ARG A 108 7.87 9.85 -23.03
C ARG A 108 6.80 10.87 -22.64
N LYS A 109 5.68 10.91 -23.35
CA LYS A 109 4.53 11.78 -23.00
C LYS A 109 3.97 11.42 -21.63
N LEU A 110 3.85 10.13 -21.33
CA LEU A 110 3.38 9.62 -20.05
C LEU A 110 4.27 10.10 -18.88
N PHE A 111 5.59 9.90 -18.98
CA PHE A 111 6.55 10.30 -17.94
C PHE A 111 6.70 11.82 -17.76
N ARG A 112 6.36 12.61 -18.80
CA ARG A 112 6.28 14.08 -18.66
C ARG A 112 5.10 14.51 -17.79
N GLN A 113 3.94 13.86 -17.96
CA GLN A 113 2.71 14.15 -17.23
C GLN A 113 2.63 13.53 -15.83
N MET A 114 3.48 12.54 -15.56
CA MET A 114 3.51 11.82 -14.28
C MET A 114 4.10 12.71 -13.16
N PRO A 115 3.42 12.88 -12.00
CA PRO A 115 4.01 13.51 -10.82
C PRO A 115 5.10 12.63 -10.20
N LEU A 116 5.94 13.19 -9.31
CA LEU A 116 7.02 12.44 -8.67
C LEU A 116 6.50 11.28 -7.80
N THR A 117 5.36 11.45 -7.14
CA THR A 117 4.70 10.41 -6.34
C THR A 117 4.29 9.21 -7.18
N ALA A 118 3.66 9.44 -8.35
CA ALA A 118 3.31 8.37 -9.27
C ALA A 118 4.55 7.69 -9.88
N ALA A 119 5.61 8.46 -10.20
CA ALA A 119 6.86 7.88 -10.68
C ALA A 119 7.52 6.96 -9.64
N PHE A 120 7.51 7.38 -8.37
CA PHE A 120 7.93 6.55 -7.25
C PHE A 120 7.08 5.28 -7.15
N GLY A 121 5.75 5.42 -7.20
CA GLY A 121 4.82 4.29 -7.14
C GLY A 121 5.06 3.26 -8.23
N VAL A 122 5.20 3.71 -9.49
CA VAL A 122 5.54 2.83 -10.63
C VAL A 122 6.89 2.14 -10.42
N LEU A 123 7.91 2.87 -9.97
CA LEU A 123 9.23 2.28 -9.69
C LEU A 123 9.15 1.17 -8.65
N VAL A 124 8.50 1.42 -7.51
CA VAL A 124 8.35 0.42 -6.44
C VAL A 124 7.60 -0.81 -6.95
N ILE A 125 6.49 -0.63 -7.67
CA ILE A 125 5.72 -1.74 -8.24
C ILE A 125 6.59 -2.57 -9.19
N LEU A 126 7.40 -1.92 -10.05
CA LEU A 126 8.30 -2.62 -10.96
C LEU A 126 9.40 -3.39 -10.23
N VAL A 127 9.99 -2.82 -9.19
CA VAL A 127 10.99 -3.50 -8.35
C VAL A 127 10.38 -4.73 -7.68
N TYR A 128 9.18 -4.58 -7.11
CA TYR A 128 8.49 -5.68 -6.43
C TYR A 128 8.07 -6.77 -7.41
N ALA A 129 7.57 -6.39 -8.60
CA ALA A 129 7.26 -7.32 -9.67
C ALA A 129 8.51 -8.09 -10.14
N PHE A 130 9.64 -7.39 -10.31
CA PHE A 130 10.91 -8.02 -10.66
C PHE A 130 11.37 -9.02 -9.58
N MET A 131 11.36 -8.61 -8.31
CA MET A 131 11.70 -9.48 -7.18
C MET A 131 10.77 -10.70 -7.10
N ALA A 132 9.46 -10.50 -7.27
CA ALA A 132 8.46 -11.55 -7.24
C ALA A 132 8.65 -12.56 -8.38
N ILE A 133 8.85 -12.09 -9.62
CA ILE A 133 9.03 -12.96 -10.80
C ILE A 133 10.34 -13.74 -10.67
N PHE A 134 11.44 -13.07 -10.36
CA PHE A 134 12.78 -13.66 -10.31
C PHE A 134 13.18 -14.16 -8.91
N ALA A 135 12.24 -14.32 -7.98
CA ALA A 135 12.54 -14.68 -6.58
C ALA A 135 13.46 -15.91 -6.46
N GLY A 136 13.20 -16.96 -7.24
CA GLY A 136 14.03 -18.18 -7.20
C GLY A 136 15.46 -18.01 -7.67
N ALA A 137 15.77 -16.98 -8.46
CA ALA A 137 17.13 -16.66 -8.90
C ALA A 137 17.79 -15.56 -8.06
N LEU A 138 16.99 -14.72 -7.40
CA LEU A 138 17.47 -13.60 -6.57
C LEU A 138 17.66 -13.96 -5.10
N ALA A 139 16.87 -14.90 -4.58
CA ALA A 139 16.96 -15.31 -3.18
C ALA A 139 18.23 -16.14 -2.96
N PRO A 140 19.07 -15.81 -1.96
CA PRO A 140 20.25 -16.60 -1.62
C PRO A 140 19.95 -18.05 -1.21
N HIS A 141 18.82 -18.24 -0.53
CA HIS A 141 18.39 -19.52 0.04
C HIS A 141 16.92 -19.83 -0.31
N GLY A 142 16.52 -21.09 -0.21
CA GLY A 142 15.12 -21.50 -0.32
C GLY A 142 14.24 -20.90 0.79
N GLN A 143 12.97 -20.59 0.48
CA GLN A 143 12.03 -20.01 1.47
C GLN A 143 11.73 -20.93 2.68
N GLU A 144 11.97 -22.23 2.51
CA GLU A 144 11.70 -23.29 3.48
C GLU A 144 12.97 -23.83 4.14
N GLU A 145 14.14 -23.39 3.70
CA GLU A 145 15.42 -23.85 4.24
C GLU A 145 15.62 -23.32 5.66
N VAL A 146 15.95 -24.25 6.56
CA VAL A 146 16.17 -23.99 7.98
C VAL A 146 17.64 -24.26 8.30
N PHE A 147 18.35 -23.23 8.76
CA PHE A 147 19.75 -23.30 9.14
C PHE A 147 19.91 -23.42 10.66
N ALA A 148 21.05 -23.95 11.11
CA ALA A 148 21.32 -24.13 12.54
C ALA A 148 21.46 -22.78 13.29
N GLN A 149 21.83 -21.70 12.60
CA GLN A 149 21.97 -20.38 13.22
C GLN A 149 20.61 -19.65 13.27
N ALA A 150 19.88 -19.83 14.37
CA ALA A 150 18.66 -19.09 14.66
C ALA A 150 18.94 -17.72 15.31
N ASN A 151 18.06 -16.74 15.08
CA ASN A 151 18.12 -15.39 15.64
C ASN A 151 19.43 -14.61 15.34
N VAL A 152 20.00 -14.79 14.14
CA VAL A 152 21.19 -14.03 13.71
C VAL A 152 20.82 -12.55 13.55
N VAL A 153 21.66 -11.67 14.08
CA VAL A 153 21.44 -10.22 14.04
C VAL A 153 21.69 -9.69 12.61
N PRO A 154 20.84 -8.77 12.08
CA PRO A 154 21.09 -8.12 10.79
C PRO A 154 22.43 -7.36 10.76
N GLY A 155 23.02 -7.23 9.57
CA GLY A 155 24.24 -6.41 9.35
C GLY A 155 25.52 -7.20 9.07
N GLY A 156 25.47 -8.54 9.09
CA GLY A 156 26.51 -9.40 8.54
C GLY A 156 27.88 -9.36 9.24
N ASN A 157 28.03 -8.65 10.35
CA ASN A 157 29.30 -8.53 11.07
C ASN A 157 29.37 -9.57 12.21
N PRO A 158 30.28 -10.57 12.14
CA PRO A 158 30.45 -11.58 13.19
C PRO A 158 30.79 -11.00 14.56
N ALA A 159 31.49 -9.87 14.62
CA ALA A 159 31.85 -9.21 15.87
C ALA A 159 30.64 -8.64 16.62
N LEU A 160 29.52 -8.43 15.92
CA LEU A 160 28.27 -7.89 16.45
C LEU A 160 27.15 -8.95 16.50
N GLY A 161 27.49 -10.23 16.30
CA GLY A 161 26.53 -11.34 16.28
C GLY A 161 25.77 -11.52 14.96
N GLY A 162 26.20 -10.85 13.88
CA GLY A 162 25.69 -11.06 12.52
C GLY A 162 26.48 -12.14 11.76
N ASN A 163 25.95 -12.56 10.62
CA ASN A 163 26.63 -13.51 9.73
C ASN A 163 26.58 -12.98 8.28
N PRO A 164 27.71 -12.87 7.56
CA PRO A 164 27.73 -12.46 6.15
C PRO A 164 26.81 -13.26 5.24
N ASP A 165 26.60 -14.54 5.53
CA ASP A 165 25.70 -15.43 4.77
C ASP A 165 24.22 -15.04 4.95
N PHE A 166 23.89 -14.34 6.05
CA PHE A 166 22.56 -13.87 6.39
C PHE A 166 22.56 -12.33 6.59
N PRO A 167 22.63 -11.53 5.50
CA PRO A 167 22.80 -10.07 5.61
C PRO A 167 21.69 -9.37 6.40
N LEU A 168 20.45 -9.88 6.31
CA LEU A 168 19.29 -9.38 7.03
C LEU A 168 18.95 -10.22 8.28
N GLY A 169 19.83 -11.13 8.68
CA GLY A 169 19.65 -12.02 9.82
C GLY A 169 18.77 -13.24 9.53
N THR A 170 18.52 -14.02 10.57
CA THR A 170 17.66 -15.20 10.54
C THR A 170 16.54 -15.10 11.55
N ASP A 171 15.42 -15.79 11.30
CA ASP A 171 14.30 -15.82 12.23
C ASP A 171 14.50 -16.78 13.41
N GLN A 172 13.48 -16.92 14.25
CA GLN A 172 13.50 -17.72 15.48
C GLN A 172 13.83 -19.20 15.27
N ILE A 173 13.59 -19.72 14.07
CA ILE A 173 13.87 -21.12 13.74
C ILE A 173 15.06 -21.27 12.80
N GLY A 174 15.71 -20.18 12.37
CA GLY A 174 16.91 -20.21 11.53
C GLY A 174 16.66 -20.08 10.03
N ARG A 175 15.52 -19.53 9.60
CA ARG A 175 15.28 -19.23 8.17
C ARG A 175 15.85 -17.85 7.81
N ASP A 176 16.44 -17.73 6.62
CA ASP A 176 16.98 -16.46 6.13
C ASP A 176 15.89 -15.41 5.86
N ILE A 177 16.03 -14.23 6.49
CA ILE A 177 15.04 -13.15 6.39
C ILE A 177 15.04 -12.52 5.00
N LEU A 178 16.20 -12.39 4.34
CA LEU A 178 16.30 -11.79 3.01
C LEU A 178 15.58 -12.64 1.96
N SER A 179 15.86 -13.95 1.94
CA SER A 179 15.19 -14.91 1.07
C SER A 179 13.68 -14.93 1.33
N ARG A 180 13.25 -14.96 2.60
CA ARG A 180 11.83 -14.91 2.94
C ARG A 180 11.16 -13.59 2.53
N LEU A 181 11.86 -12.45 2.59
CA LEU A 181 11.32 -11.18 2.07
C LEU A 181 11.12 -11.22 0.56
N ILE A 182 12.07 -11.77 -0.20
CA ILE A 182 12.00 -11.90 -1.66
C ILE A 182 10.88 -12.88 -2.06
N TYR A 183 10.81 -14.05 -1.45
CA TYR A 183 9.72 -15.01 -1.70
C TYR A 183 8.37 -14.51 -1.19
N GLY A 184 8.33 -13.75 -0.10
CA GLY A 184 7.12 -13.06 0.36
C GLY A 184 6.61 -12.05 -0.67
N ALA A 185 7.50 -11.37 -1.40
CA ALA A 185 7.11 -10.53 -2.53
C ALA A 185 6.39 -11.35 -3.62
N ARG A 186 6.87 -12.57 -3.91
CA ARG A 186 6.20 -13.47 -4.86
C ARG A 186 4.84 -13.93 -4.33
N ASN A 187 4.82 -14.48 -3.12
CA ASN A 187 3.66 -15.18 -2.59
C ASN A 187 2.58 -14.20 -2.14
N THR A 188 2.87 -13.25 -1.26
CA THR A 188 1.88 -12.34 -0.68
C THR A 188 1.30 -11.41 -1.77
N VAL A 189 2.14 -10.84 -2.64
CA VAL A 189 1.67 -9.98 -3.75
C VAL A 189 0.92 -10.79 -4.79
N GLY A 190 1.45 -11.97 -5.18
CA GLY A 190 0.80 -12.83 -6.17
C GLY A 190 -0.58 -13.32 -5.73
N ILE A 191 -0.70 -13.75 -4.47
CA ILE A 191 -1.96 -14.21 -3.88
C ILE A 191 -2.96 -13.06 -3.79
N ALA A 192 -2.55 -11.87 -3.35
CA ALA A 192 -3.42 -10.70 -3.32
C ALA A 192 -3.86 -10.27 -4.73
N PHE A 193 -2.97 -10.33 -5.71
CA PHE A 193 -3.26 -9.99 -7.10
C PHE A 193 -4.27 -10.96 -7.72
N VAL A 194 -4.06 -12.28 -7.58
CA VAL A 194 -4.99 -13.31 -8.06
C VAL A 194 -6.35 -13.19 -7.37
N THR A 195 -6.37 -12.98 -6.05
CA THR A 195 -7.61 -12.78 -5.28
C THR A 195 -8.40 -11.58 -5.81
N THR A 196 -7.70 -10.45 -6.04
CA THR A 196 -8.31 -9.23 -6.60
C THR A 196 -8.82 -9.46 -8.02
N LEU A 197 -8.07 -10.18 -8.86
CA LEU A 197 -8.47 -10.50 -10.22
C LEU A 197 -9.77 -11.34 -10.23
N ILE A 198 -9.85 -12.38 -9.40
CA ILE A 198 -11.07 -13.21 -9.28
C ILE A 198 -12.24 -12.36 -8.77
N ALA A 199 -12.02 -11.51 -7.75
CA ALA A 199 -13.04 -10.61 -7.25
C ALA A 199 -13.58 -9.67 -8.34
N PHE A 200 -12.71 -9.20 -9.23
CA PHE A 200 -13.09 -8.36 -10.37
C PHE A 200 -13.84 -9.11 -11.47
N VAL A 201 -13.41 -10.33 -11.79
CA VAL A 201 -14.10 -11.16 -12.77
C VAL A 201 -15.51 -11.50 -12.28
N VAL A 202 -15.64 -11.96 -11.03
CA VAL A 202 -16.93 -12.33 -10.45
C VAL A 202 -17.80 -11.10 -10.19
N GLY A 203 -17.30 -10.13 -9.45
CA GLY A 203 -18.06 -8.94 -9.05
C GLY A 203 -18.37 -8.05 -10.24
N GLY A 204 -17.38 -7.77 -11.09
CA GLY A 204 -17.56 -6.97 -12.30
C GLY A 204 -18.51 -7.63 -13.30
N GLY A 205 -18.33 -8.94 -13.53
CA GLY A 205 -19.20 -9.72 -14.42
C GLY A 205 -20.66 -9.72 -13.94
N LEU A 206 -20.90 -10.06 -12.67
CA LEU A 206 -22.24 -10.06 -12.08
C LEU A 206 -22.84 -8.64 -12.00
N GLY A 207 -22.02 -7.62 -11.74
CA GLY A 207 -22.47 -6.23 -11.64
C GLY A 207 -22.94 -5.68 -12.98
N PHE A 208 -22.21 -5.94 -14.07
CA PHE A 208 -22.67 -5.58 -15.41
C PHE A 208 -23.86 -6.42 -15.86
N LEU A 209 -23.92 -7.70 -15.49
CA LEU A 209 -25.09 -8.54 -15.75
C LEU A 209 -26.35 -7.98 -15.09
N ALA A 210 -26.26 -7.59 -13.81
CA ALA A 210 -27.35 -6.95 -13.08
C ALA A 210 -27.78 -5.64 -13.75
N ALA A 211 -26.82 -4.78 -14.13
CA ALA A 211 -27.12 -3.50 -14.77
C ALA A 211 -27.78 -3.63 -16.15
N THR A 212 -27.40 -4.66 -16.92
CA THR A 212 -27.92 -4.90 -18.28
C THR A 212 -29.29 -5.57 -18.30
N LEU A 213 -29.49 -6.62 -17.49
CA LEU A 213 -30.74 -7.39 -17.47
C LEU A 213 -31.85 -6.70 -16.68
N ARG A 214 -31.50 -5.90 -15.66
CA ARG A 214 -32.46 -5.21 -14.77
C ARG A 214 -33.48 -6.19 -14.15
N GLY A 215 -34.55 -5.65 -13.56
CA GLY A 215 -35.68 -6.43 -13.04
C GLY A 215 -35.29 -7.38 -11.91
N TRP A 216 -35.78 -8.62 -11.98
CA TRP A 216 -35.57 -9.63 -10.93
C TRP A 216 -34.12 -10.08 -10.78
N VAL A 217 -33.35 -10.20 -11.87
CA VAL A 217 -31.94 -10.61 -11.80
C VAL A 217 -31.13 -9.59 -11.02
N ASP A 218 -31.34 -8.31 -11.31
CA ASP A 218 -30.74 -7.21 -10.55
C ASP A 218 -31.13 -7.27 -9.07
N GLN A 219 -32.43 -7.41 -8.77
CA GLN A 219 -32.91 -7.46 -7.39
C GLN A 219 -32.32 -8.62 -6.60
N VAL A 220 -32.32 -9.85 -7.16
CA VAL A 220 -31.80 -11.03 -6.47
C VAL A 220 -30.30 -10.91 -6.22
N LEU A 221 -29.51 -10.53 -7.23
CA LEU A 221 -28.05 -10.37 -7.09
C LEU A 221 -27.72 -9.25 -6.10
N SER A 222 -28.40 -8.11 -6.20
CA SER A 222 -28.18 -6.98 -5.29
C SER A 222 -28.52 -7.36 -3.85
N ARG A 223 -29.64 -8.06 -3.61
CA ARG A 223 -30.02 -8.54 -2.28
C ARG A 223 -29.02 -9.56 -1.72
N ALA A 224 -28.54 -10.50 -2.52
CA ALA A 224 -27.52 -11.45 -2.10
C ALA A 224 -26.21 -10.73 -1.68
N VAL A 225 -25.80 -9.73 -2.46
CA VAL A 225 -24.64 -8.89 -2.16
C VAL A 225 -24.86 -8.06 -0.89
N ASP A 226 -26.03 -7.44 -0.73
CA ASP A 226 -26.40 -6.65 0.45
C ASP A 226 -26.31 -7.52 1.74
N VAL A 227 -26.77 -8.77 1.68
CA VAL A 227 -26.69 -9.74 2.81
C VAL A 227 -25.24 -10.05 3.16
N LEU A 228 -24.39 -10.33 2.17
CA LEU A 228 -22.96 -10.62 2.42
C LEU A 228 -22.24 -9.39 3.00
N MET A 229 -22.57 -8.19 2.54
CA MET A 229 -21.95 -6.94 3.02
C MET A 229 -22.41 -6.53 4.42
N ALA A 230 -23.54 -7.04 4.91
CA ALA A 230 -24.01 -6.78 6.27
C ALA A 230 -23.08 -7.38 7.34
N ILE A 231 -22.29 -8.40 6.97
CA ILE A 231 -21.35 -9.06 7.88
C ILE A 231 -19.97 -8.36 7.79
N PRO A 232 -19.32 -8.04 8.93
CA PRO A 232 -17.96 -7.52 8.92
C PRO A 232 -16.97 -8.45 8.22
N ALA A 233 -16.40 -7.99 7.10
CA ALA A 233 -15.61 -8.80 6.17
C ALA A 233 -14.45 -9.57 6.85
N LEU A 234 -13.69 -8.92 7.74
CA LEU A 234 -12.54 -9.55 8.39
C LEU A 234 -12.95 -10.72 9.30
N ILE A 235 -13.99 -10.52 10.13
CA ILE A 235 -14.50 -11.55 11.04
C ILE A 235 -15.12 -12.70 10.24
N PHE A 236 -15.84 -12.36 9.16
CA PHE A 236 -16.44 -13.37 8.29
C PHE A 236 -15.38 -14.22 7.58
N ALA A 237 -14.33 -13.60 7.04
CA ALA A 237 -13.20 -14.30 6.44
C ALA A 237 -12.50 -15.21 7.47
N LEU A 238 -12.25 -14.71 8.69
CA LEU A 238 -11.66 -15.51 9.77
C LEU A 238 -12.51 -16.74 10.09
N LEU A 239 -13.83 -16.58 10.22
CA LEU A 239 -14.75 -17.67 10.49
C LEU A 239 -14.74 -18.71 9.36
N LEU A 240 -14.87 -18.27 8.10
CA LEU A 240 -14.90 -19.17 6.95
C LEU A 240 -13.58 -19.93 6.78
N ILE A 241 -12.45 -19.28 6.97
CA ILE A 241 -11.13 -19.93 6.91
C ILE A 241 -10.97 -20.92 8.06
N THR A 242 -11.43 -20.58 9.27
CA THR A 242 -11.38 -21.49 10.42
C THR A 242 -12.21 -22.74 10.18
N VAL A 243 -13.39 -22.61 9.56
CA VAL A 243 -14.19 -23.77 9.14
C VAL A 243 -13.50 -24.55 8.02
N ALA A 244 -12.90 -23.86 7.05
CA ALA A 244 -12.18 -24.50 5.94
C ALA A 244 -11.00 -25.35 6.41
N LYS A 245 -10.33 -24.96 7.51
CA LYS A 245 -9.25 -25.76 8.14
C LYS A 245 -9.67 -27.17 8.53
N ALA A 246 -10.96 -27.43 8.74
CA ALA A 246 -11.46 -28.77 9.04
C ALA A 246 -11.46 -29.71 7.82
N TRP A 247 -11.44 -29.15 6.61
CA TRP A 247 -11.58 -29.89 5.35
C TRP A 247 -10.32 -29.85 4.49
N VAL A 248 -9.51 -28.81 4.63
CA VAL A 248 -8.35 -28.56 3.77
C VAL A 248 -7.19 -27.98 4.59
N ASP A 249 -5.97 -28.43 4.30
CA ASP A 249 -4.73 -28.02 4.95
C ASP A 249 -3.68 -27.48 3.96
N GLY A 250 -2.56 -26.98 4.49
CA GLY A 250 -1.40 -26.50 3.73
C GLY A 250 -1.75 -25.55 2.58
N THR A 251 -1.33 -25.92 1.37
CA THR A 251 -1.57 -25.15 0.14
C THR A 251 -3.05 -25.07 -0.22
N GLY A 252 -3.83 -26.11 0.07
CA GLY A 252 -5.27 -26.12 -0.16
C GLY A 252 -6.00 -25.08 0.70
N LEU A 253 -5.55 -24.87 1.95
CA LEU A 253 -6.09 -23.80 2.78
C LEU A 253 -5.78 -22.40 2.21
N THR A 254 -4.60 -22.23 1.60
CA THR A 254 -4.23 -20.99 0.91
C THR A 254 -5.15 -20.75 -0.30
N ILE A 255 -5.50 -21.79 -1.05
CA ILE A 255 -6.48 -21.71 -2.16
C ILE A 255 -7.87 -21.36 -1.62
N ALA A 256 -8.31 -22.01 -0.54
CA ALA A 256 -9.59 -21.70 0.11
C ALA A 256 -9.64 -20.23 0.55
N MET A 257 -8.56 -19.71 1.13
CA MET A 257 -8.44 -18.29 1.50
C MET A 257 -8.60 -17.38 0.27
N ILE A 258 -7.94 -17.68 -0.85
CA ILE A 258 -8.08 -16.90 -2.10
C ILE A 258 -9.54 -16.86 -2.55
N LEU A 259 -10.22 -18.00 -2.59
CA LEU A 259 -11.61 -18.09 -3.06
C LEU A 259 -12.58 -17.38 -2.11
N ILE A 260 -12.43 -17.57 -0.80
CA ILE A 260 -13.24 -16.92 0.23
C ILE A 260 -13.07 -15.41 0.15
N MET A 261 -11.82 -14.92 0.14
CA MET A 261 -11.53 -13.50 0.05
C MET A 261 -12.03 -12.91 -1.26
N ALA A 262 -11.82 -13.59 -2.39
CA ALA A 262 -12.30 -13.12 -3.68
C ALA A 262 -13.83 -13.02 -3.72
N LEU A 263 -14.55 -13.97 -3.13
CA LEU A 263 -16.01 -13.92 -3.00
C LEU A 263 -16.45 -12.72 -2.16
N ILE A 264 -15.86 -12.53 -0.98
CA ILE A 264 -16.20 -11.42 -0.08
C ILE A 264 -15.93 -10.08 -0.77
N ASP A 265 -14.74 -9.88 -1.35
CA ASP A 265 -14.37 -8.63 -2.01
C ASP A 265 -15.12 -8.39 -3.34
N SER A 266 -15.59 -9.45 -4.01
CA SER A 266 -16.41 -9.32 -5.22
C SER A 266 -17.69 -8.51 -5.00
N THR A 267 -18.23 -8.51 -3.77
CA THR A 267 -19.43 -7.74 -3.40
C THR A 267 -19.26 -6.24 -3.63
N ARG A 268 -18.08 -5.70 -3.31
CA ARG A 268 -17.77 -4.28 -3.46
C ARG A 268 -17.53 -3.94 -4.92
N VAL A 269 -16.84 -4.82 -5.65
CA VAL A 269 -16.65 -4.66 -7.10
C VAL A 269 -17.99 -4.75 -7.85
N PHE A 270 -18.89 -5.64 -7.44
CA PHE A 270 -20.27 -5.73 -7.95
C PHE A 270 -21.00 -4.41 -7.81
N ARG A 271 -20.98 -3.80 -6.62
CA ARG A 271 -21.67 -2.53 -6.39
C ARG A 271 -21.16 -1.43 -7.31
N LEU A 272 -19.84 -1.32 -7.47
CA LEU A 272 -19.26 -0.32 -8.38
C LEU A 272 -19.60 -0.60 -9.83
N ALA A 273 -19.35 -1.82 -10.31
CA ALA A 273 -19.60 -2.21 -11.69
C ALA A 273 -21.07 -2.05 -12.07
N ARG A 274 -21.99 -2.40 -11.16
CA ARG A 274 -23.42 -2.16 -11.32
C ARG A 274 -23.76 -0.67 -11.38
N ALA A 275 -23.23 0.14 -10.47
CA ALA A 275 -23.51 1.58 -10.44
C ALA A 275 -23.04 2.27 -11.73
N VAL A 276 -21.82 1.97 -12.18
CA VAL A 276 -21.26 2.48 -13.44
C VAL A 276 -22.05 1.93 -14.63
N GLY A 277 -22.33 0.63 -14.65
CA GLY A 277 -23.09 -0.03 -15.71
C GLY A 277 -24.51 0.53 -15.87
N MET A 278 -25.20 0.85 -14.77
CA MET A 278 -26.56 1.42 -14.81
C MET A 278 -26.60 2.78 -15.51
N ASN A 279 -25.55 3.59 -15.37
CA ASN A 279 -25.42 4.86 -16.09
C ASN A 279 -25.09 4.68 -17.57
N ILE A 280 -24.33 3.63 -17.92
CA ILE A 280 -23.94 3.36 -19.31
C ILE A 280 -25.09 2.74 -20.10
N VAL A 281 -25.85 1.83 -19.51
CA VAL A 281 -26.91 1.05 -20.18
C VAL A 281 -28.06 1.92 -20.74
N VAL A 282 -28.21 3.15 -20.25
CA VAL A 282 -29.23 4.12 -20.70
C VAL A 282 -28.75 5.06 -21.81
N MET A 283 -27.54 4.87 -22.33
CA MET A 283 -26.99 5.73 -23.38
C MET A 283 -27.52 5.36 -24.77
N ASP A 284 -27.72 6.35 -25.64
CA ASP A 284 -28.31 6.18 -26.99
C ASP A 284 -27.59 5.13 -27.86
N TYR A 285 -26.25 5.04 -27.77
CA TYR A 285 -25.48 4.05 -28.52
C TYR A 285 -25.74 2.60 -28.06
N ILE A 286 -26.11 2.40 -26.80
CA ILE A 286 -26.53 1.09 -26.28
C ILE A 286 -27.92 0.73 -26.83
N GLU A 287 -28.84 1.69 -26.87
CA GLU A 287 -30.17 1.47 -27.47
C GLU A 287 -30.07 1.14 -28.95
N ALA A 288 -29.25 1.87 -29.70
CA ALA A 288 -28.95 1.56 -31.09
C ALA A 288 -28.37 0.16 -31.27
N ALA A 289 -27.44 -0.27 -30.42
CA ALA A 289 -26.89 -1.63 -30.45
C ALA A 289 -27.97 -2.71 -30.18
N LYS A 290 -28.88 -2.47 -29.24
CA LYS A 290 -30.02 -3.37 -28.95
C LYS A 290 -30.98 -3.47 -30.14
N LEU A 291 -31.28 -2.34 -30.81
CA LEU A 291 -32.15 -2.32 -31.99
C LEU A 291 -31.54 -3.08 -33.19
N ARG A 292 -30.21 -3.16 -33.29
CA ARG A 292 -29.52 -4.01 -34.27
C ARG A 292 -29.58 -5.51 -33.95
N GLY A 293 -30.12 -5.90 -32.80
CA GLY A 293 -30.20 -7.30 -32.37
C GLY A 293 -28.89 -7.84 -31.80
N GLU A 294 -27.99 -6.98 -31.31
CA GLU A 294 -26.73 -7.41 -30.72
C GLU A 294 -26.94 -8.23 -29.44
N LYS A 295 -26.10 -9.25 -29.26
CA LYS A 295 -26.19 -10.15 -28.09
C LYS A 295 -25.76 -9.43 -26.81
N LEU A 296 -26.22 -9.93 -25.66
CA LEU A 296 -25.85 -9.41 -24.35
C LEU A 296 -24.32 -9.35 -24.13
N SER A 297 -23.58 -10.37 -24.57
CA SER A 297 -22.12 -10.39 -24.49
C SER A 297 -21.48 -9.27 -25.30
N TYR A 298 -22.03 -8.95 -26.48
CA TYR A 298 -21.55 -7.82 -27.28
C TYR A 298 -21.79 -6.51 -26.53
N ILE A 299 -22.99 -6.29 -26.00
CA ILE A 299 -23.33 -5.08 -25.23
C ILE A 299 -22.40 -4.93 -24.02
N VAL A 300 -22.16 -6.00 -23.25
CA VAL A 300 -21.31 -5.94 -22.06
C VAL A 300 -19.84 -5.72 -22.42
N PHE A 301 -19.23 -6.55 -23.28
CA PHE A 301 -17.79 -6.52 -23.50
C PHE A 301 -17.33 -5.45 -24.49
N ARG A 302 -18.19 -5.06 -25.44
CA ARG A 302 -17.81 -4.14 -26.52
C ARG A 302 -18.33 -2.72 -26.30
N GLU A 303 -19.45 -2.56 -25.61
CA GLU A 303 -20.03 -1.24 -25.37
C GLU A 303 -19.85 -0.79 -23.91
N ILE A 304 -20.24 -1.60 -22.92
CA ILE A 304 -20.21 -1.18 -21.51
C ILE A 304 -18.80 -1.21 -20.91
N LEU A 305 -18.11 -2.34 -21.03
CA LEU A 305 -16.82 -2.56 -20.37
C LEU A 305 -15.78 -1.50 -20.77
N PRO A 306 -15.58 -1.16 -22.06
CA PRO A 306 -14.61 -0.13 -22.45
C PRO A 306 -14.90 1.24 -21.83
N ASN A 307 -16.17 1.62 -21.73
CA ASN A 307 -16.61 2.88 -21.10
C ASN A 307 -16.50 2.86 -19.57
N ALA A 308 -16.49 1.67 -18.95
CA ALA A 308 -16.29 1.49 -17.51
C ALA A 308 -14.82 1.23 -17.11
N THR A 309 -13.88 1.14 -18.07
CA THR A 309 -12.47 0.79 -17.79
C THR A 309 -11.79 1.74 -16.81
N ALA A 310 -11.96 3.05 -16.98
CA ALA A 310 -11.30 4.05 -16.13
C ALA A 310 -11.69 3.94 -14.65
N PRO A 311 -12.99 3.95 -14.27
CA PRO A 311 -13.37 3.76 -12.86
C PRO A 311 -13.05 2.35 -12.35
N LEU A 312 -13.14 1.30 -13.18
CA LEU A 312 -12.77 -0.05 -12.77
C LEU A 312 -11.27 -0.21 -12.50
N LEU A 313 -10.40 0.40 -13.31
CA LEU A 313 -8.96 0.36 -13.10
C LEU A 313 -8.55 1.09 -11.82
N ALA A 314 -9.20 2.21 -11.52
CA ALA A 314 -8.98 2.91 -10.25
C ALA A 314 -9.40 2.05 -9.05
N GLU A 315 -10.60 1.46 -9.11
CA GLU A 315 -11.05 0.53 -8.08
C GLU A 315 -10.14 -0.69 -7.97
N PHE A 316 -9.57 -1.18 -9.07
CA PHE A 316 -8.70 -2.36 -9.04
C PHE A 316 -7.49 -2.14 -8.16
N GLY A 317 -6.82 -0.99 -8.28
CA GLY A 317 -5.68 -0.67 -7.43
C GLY A 317 -6.07 -0.50 -5.96
N LEU A 318 -7.19 0.18 -5.68
CA LEU A 318 -7.69 0.32 -4.30
C LEU A 318 -8.07 -1.04 -3.69
N ARG A 319 -8.79 -1.86 -4.46
CA ARG A 319 -9.23 -3.20 -4.05
C ARG A 319 -8.03 -4.11 -3.81
N PHE A 320 -7.01 -4.05 -4.67
CA PHE A 320 -5.75 -4.75 -4.47
C PHE A 320 -5.14 -4.39 -3.12
N CYS A 321 -5.03 -3.11 -2.77
CA CYS A 321 -4.53 -2.68 -1.47
C CYS A 321 -5.34 -3.24 -0.30
N PHE A 322 -6.68 -3.18 -0.36
CA PHE A 322 -7.54 -3.70 0.71
C PHE A 322 -7.41 -5.22 0.88
N VAL A 323 -7.42 -5.96 -0.22
CA VAL A 323 -7.24 -7.42 -0.25
C VAL A 323 -5.85 -7.79 0.31
N PHE A 324 -4.80 -7.11 -0.16
CA PHE A 324 -3.44 -7.32 0.27
C PHE A 324 -3.24 -7.08 1.78
N LEU A 325 -3.79 -5.99 2.31
CA LEU A 325 -3.76 -5.70 3.74
C LEU A 325 -4.57 -6.71 4.56
N THR A 326 -5.71 -7.17 4.05
CA THR A 326 -6.56 -8.13 4.75
C THR A 326 -5.93 -9.51 4.78
N ILE A 327 -5.35 -9.98 3.67
CA ILE A 327 -4.58 -11.24 3.63
C ILE A 327 -3.40 -11.16 4.61
N SER A 328 -2.65 -10.06 4.60
CA SER A 328 -1.55 -9.85 5.54
C SER A 328 -2.02 -9.86 7.00
N SER A 329 -3.19 -9.26 7.27
CA SER A 329 -3.81 -9.27 8.60
C SER A 329 -4.26 -10.66 9.03
N LEU A 330 -4.87 -11.43 8.14
CA LEU A 330 -5.28 -12.82 8.39
C LEU A 330 -4.07 -13.72 8.64
N SER A 331 -2.98 -13.52 7.88
CA SER A 331 -1.69 -14.15 8.12
C SER A 331 -1.12 -13.79 9.49
N PHE A 332 -1.14 -12.51 9.86
CA PHE A 332 -0.71 -12.07 11.18
C PHE A 332 -1.54 -12.71 12.30
N LEU A 333 -2.84 -12.92 12.08
CA LEU A 333 -3.74 -13.63 12.99
C LEU A 333 -3.54 -15.16 13.00
N GLY A 334 -2.68 -15.73 12.15
CA GLY A 334 -2.37 -17.16 12.11
C GLY A 334 -3.35 -18.02 11.29
N VAL A 335 -4.16 -17.41 10.43
CA VAL A 335 -5.07 -18.12 9.53
C VAL A 335 -4.77 -17.88 8.04
N GLY A 336 -3.73 -17.11 7.72
CA GLY A 336 -3.39 -16.77 6.34
C GLY A 336 -2.58 -17.84 5.62
N ILE A 337 -1.58 -17.41 4.85
CA ILE A 337 -0.75 -18.29 4.03
C ILE A 337 -0.03 -19.30 4.92
N GLN A 338 -0.11 -20.58 4.56
CA GLN A 338 0.44 -21.66 5.37
C GLN A 338 1.91 -21.97 5.01
N PRO A 339 2.75 -22.33 5.99
CA PRO A 339 4.07 -22.90 5.72
C PRO A 339 3.99 -24.09 4.75
N PRO A 340 5.00 -24.32 3.90
CA PRO A 340 6.35 -23.71 3.91
C PRO A 340 6.46 -22.34 3.22
N LEU A 341 5.39 -21.82 2.62
CA LEU A 341 5.42 -20.57 1.85
C LEU A 341 5.84 -19.37 2.73
N ALA A 342 6.74 -18.54 2.22
CA ALA A 342 7.06 -17.27 2.85
C ALA A 342 5.90 -16.28 2.65
N ASP A 343 5.54 -15.55 3.71
CA ASP A 343 4.49 -14.54 3.68
C ASP A 343 4.84 -13.39 4.64
N TRP A 344 4.68 -12.15 4.17
CA TRP A 344 5.02 -10.98 4.97
C TRP A 344 4.16 -10.82 6.23
N GLY A 345 2.88 -11.20 6.20
CA GLY A 345 2.02 -11.11 7.39
C GLY A 345 2.47 -12.04 8.52
N THR A 346 2.80 -13.30 8.18
CA THR A 346 3.36 -14.26 9.14
C THR A 346 4.75 -13.85 9.62
N MET A 347 5.60 -13.28 8.74
CA MET A 347 6.91 -12.76 9.16
C MET A 347 6.79 -11.65 10.21
N VAL A 348 5.85 -10.71 10.04
CA VAL A 348 5.59 -9.67 11.04
C VAL A 348 5.14 -10.28 12.38
N LYS A 349 4.29 -11.30 12.34
CA LYS A 349 3.82 -12.01 13.54
C LYS A 349 4.96 -12.71 14.27
N ASP A 350 5.69 -13.57 13.55
CA ASP A 350 6.75 -14.42 14.11
C ASP A 350 7.89 -13.56 14.71
N MET A 351 8.17 -12.41 14.09
CA MET A 351 9.25 -11.50 14.52
C MET A 351 8.76 -10.37 15.44
N SER A 352 7.47 -10.30 15.79
CA SER A 352 6.90 -9.19 16.56
C SER A 352 7.55 -9.00 17.93
N SER A 353 8.00 -10.09 18.56
CA SER A 353 8.72 -10.05 19.84
C SER A 353 10.03 -9.27 19.78
N PHE A 354 10.65 -9.13 18.61
CA PHE A 354 11.89 -8.38 18.41
C PHE A 354 11.72 -6.86 18.59
N ILE A 355 10.49 -6.35 18.50
CA ILE A 355 10.18 -4.92 18.71
C ILE A 355 10.56 -4.49 20.12
N ASN A 356 10.45 -5.38 21.11
CA ASN A 356 10.78 -5.07 22.50
C ASN A 356 12.26 -4.74 22.73
N TYR A 357 13.14 -5.11 21.79
CA TYR A 357 14.57 -4.83 21.87
C TYR A 357 14.98 -3.51 21.21
N ALA A 358 14.05 -2.75 20.63
CA ALA A 358 14.35 -1.54 19.87
C ALA A 358 15.17 -0.49 20.64
N ALA A 359 14.99 -0.41 21.96
CA ALA A 359 15.73 0.53 22.80
C ALA A 359 17.23 0.20 22.94
N PHE A 360 17.60 -1.08 22.85
CA PHE A 360 18.95 -1.56 23.11
C PHE A 360 19.66 -2.03 21.84
N ALA A 361 18.92 -2.65 20.93
CA ALA A 361 19.41 -3.20 19.67
C ALA A 361 18.41 -2.87 18.54
N PRO A 362 18.36 -1.61 18.08
CA PRO A 362 17.38 -1.19 17.09
C PRO A 362 17.48 -1.97 15.77
N GLN A 363 18.68 -2.45 15.41
CA GLN A 363 18.89 -3.30 14.24
C GLN A 363 18.14 -4.63 14.32
N VAL A 364 18.05 -5.25 15.50
CA VAL A 364 17.28 -6.49 15.72
C VAL A 364 15.78 -6.23 15.53
N SER A 365 15.29 -5.10 16.05
CA SER A 365 13.89 -4.70 15.88
C SER A 365 13.52 -4.28 14.46
N ALA A 366 14.51 -4.07 13.57
CA ALA A 366 14.25 -3.75 12.17
C ALA A 366 13.69 -4.94 11.39
N ALA A 367 14.03 -6.18 11.74
CA ALA A 367 13.59 -7.40 11.04
C ALA A 367 12.05 -7.49 10.81
N PRO A 368 11.18 -7.41 11.84
CA PRO A 368 9.73 -7.38 11.64
C PRO A 368 9.26 -6.15 10.84
N LEU A 369 9.95 -5.02 11.00
CA LEU A 369 9.64 -3.76 10.32
C LEU A 369 10.00 -3.79 8.84
N LEU A 370 10.90 -4.66 8.39
CA LEU A 370 11.19 -4.84 6.96
C LEU A 370 9.99 -5.43 6.22
N ALA A 371 9.37 -6.48 6.78
CA ALA A 371 8.18 -7.09 6.18
C ALA A 371 6.95 -6.15 6.27
N ALA A 372 6.74 -5.52 7.42
CA ALA A 372 5.68 -4.52 7.58
C ALA A 372 5.89 -3.30 6.67
N GLY A 373 7.14 -2.84 6.56
CA GLY A 373 7.57 -1.78 5.68
C GLY A 373 7.35 -2.13 4.21
N ALA A 374 7.60 -3.38 3.79
CA ALA A 374 7.33 -3.83 2.43
C ALA A 374 5.83 -3.80 2.09
N ILE A 375 4.98 -4.24 3.03
CA ILE A 375 3.52 -4.14 2.91
C ILE A 375 3.09 -2.66 2.76
N ALA A 376 3.58 -1.79 3.65
CA ALA A 376 3.24 -0.37 3.63
C ALA A 376 3.72 0.32 2.35
N LEU A 377 4.96 0.06 1.95
CA LEU A 377 5.60 0.65 0.78
C LEU A 377 4.84 0.32 -0.51
N LEU A 378 4.49 -0.95 -0.71
CA LEU A 378 3.72 -1.37 -1.87
C LEU A 378 2.32 -0.75 -1.86
N THR A 379 1.68 -0.69 -0.69
CA THR A 379 0.34 -0.09 -0.55
C THR A 379 0.36 1.39 -0.92
N VAL A 380 1.34 2.15 -0.42
CA VAL A 380 1.50 3.58 -0.75
C VAL A 380 1.82 3.75 -2.24
N ALA A 381 2.71 2.92 -2.79
CA ALA A 381 3.09 2.96 -4.19
C ALA A 381 1.88 2.74 -5.14
N VAL A 382 1.03 1.75 -4.85
CA VAL A 382 -0.18 1.50 -5.64
C VAL A 382 -1.16 2.67 -5.54
N ASN A 383 -1.39 3.23 -4.35
CA ASN A 383 -2.27 4.39 -4.19
C ASN A 383 -1.77 5.61 -4.98
N PHE A 384 -0.47 5.92 -4.96
CA PHE A 384 0.06 7.02 -5.77
C PHE A 384 -0.16 6.84 -7.28
N VAL A 385 -0.12 5.61 -7.78
CA VAL A 385 -0.41 5.32 -9.19
C VAL A 385 -1.91 5.47 -9.46
N VAL A 386 -2.77 4.95 -8.57
CA VAL A 386 -4.24 5.07 -8.69
C VAL A 386 -4.69 6.53 -8.68
N ASP A 387 -4.19 7.33 -7.74
CA ASP A 387 -4.54 8.75 -7.62
C ASP A 387 -4.19 9.52 -8.90
N TRP A 388 -3.02 9.24 -9.46
CA TRP A 388 -2.61 9.85 -10.73
C TRP A 388 -3.48 9.39 -11.91
N MET A 389 -3.85 8.10 -11.95
CA MET A 389 -4.78 7.60 -12.99
C MET A 389 -6.16 8.25 -12.88
N LEU A 390 -6.67 8.43 -11.67
CA LEU A 390 -7.93 9.14 -11.41
C LEU A 390 -7.87 10.61 -11.83
N HIS A 391 -6.79 11.31 -11.49
CA HIS A 391 -6.59 12.69 -11.92
C HIS A 391 -6.52 12.81 -13.45
N ARG A 392 -5.93 11.81 -14.12
CA ARG A 392 -5.84 11.81 -15.58
C ARG A 392 -7.18 11.51 -16.25
N SER A 393 -8.02 10.66 -15.65
CA SER A 393 -9.33 10.27 -16.21
C SER A 393 -10.44 11.27 -15.90
N SER A 394 -10.35 12.01 -14.78
CA SER A 394 -11.34 13.02 -14.41
C SER A 394 -11.35 14.25 -15.33
N GLY A 395 -10.31 14.44 -16.13
CA GLY A 395 -10.20 15.60 -17.03
C GLY A 395 -10.08 16.94 -16.30
N LEU A 396 -9.95 16.93 -14.97
CA LEU A 396 -9.68 18.11 -14.16
C LEU A 396 -8.28 18.61 -14.56
N LYS A 397 -8.27 19.68 -15.35
CA LYS A 397 -7.08 20.51 -15.56
C LYS A 397 -7.11 21.54 -14.44
N ASP A 398 -6.13 21.49 -13.55
CA ASP A 398 -5.80 22.61 -12.68
C ASP A 398 -5.37 23.83 -13.51
#